data_AF-A0A949W3J1-F1
#
_entry.id   AF-A0A949W3J1-F1
#
_cell.length_a   1.000
_cell.length_b   1.000
_cell.length_c   1.000
_cell.angle_alpha   90.00
_cell.angle_beta   90.00
_cell.angle_gamma   90.00
#
_symmetry.space_group_name_H-M   'P 1'
#
loop_
_entity.id
_entity.type
_entity.pdbx_description
1 polymer ?
#
loop_
_entity_poly.entity_id
_entity_poly.type
_entity_poly.pdbx_seq_one_letter_code
_entity_poly.pdbx_strand_id
1 'polypeptide(L)' 'MIKHIRFRQLFRVIYSGNSAVIDPKGNAISNITTHQNHIQTIELSLQELEDFREKFPVGLDGDDFEIQLKIYLK' A
#
# COMPACT_ATOMS: atom_id res chain seq x y z
N MET A 1 -9.06 -48.93 -18.41
CA MET A 1 -7.78 -48.19 -18.36
C MET A 1 -8.08 -46.73 -18.08
N ILE A 2 -8.05 -46.34 -16.81
CA ILE A 2 -8.49 -45.03 -16.34
C ILE A 2 -7.30 -44.07 -16.41
N LYS A 3 -7.32 -43.09 -17.33
CA LYS A 3 -6.35 -41.98 -17.32
C LYS A 3 -6.89 -40.90 -16.37
N HIS A 4 -6.55 -41.00 -15.08
CA HIS A 4 -6.68 -39.88 -14.14
C HIS A 4 -5.68 -38.78 -14.54
N ILE A 5 -6.11 -37.88 -15.42
CA ILE A 5 -5.39 -36.62 -15.68
C ILE A 5 -5.63 -35.75 -14.44
N ARG A 6 -4.61 -35.62 -13.59
CA ARG A 6 -4.65 -34.65 -12.51
C ARG A 6 -4.53 -33.25 -13.12
N PHE A 7 -5.64 -32.51 -13.15
CA PHE A 7 -5.66 -31.08 -13.40
C PHE A 7 -4.99 -30.37 -12.22
N ARG A 8 -3.65 -30.36 -12.16
CA ARG A 8 -2.92 -29.46 -11.27
C ARG A 8 -2.98 -28.08 -11.88
N GLN A 9 -4.06 -27.35 -11.58
CA GLN A 9 -4.08 -25.93 -11.84
C GLN A 9 -3.08 -25.28 -10.89
N LEU A 10 -1.89 -24.99 -11.43
CA LEU A 10 -0.92 -24.12 -10.80
C LEU A 10 -1.49 -22.70 -10.88
N PHE A 11 -2.39 -22.35 -9.96
CA PHE A 11 -2.76 -20.95 -9.74
C PHE A 11 -1.56 -20.25 -9.11
N ARG A 12 -0.63 -19.81 -9.95
CA ARG A 12 0.47 -18.96 -9.54
C ARG A 12 -0.09 -17.55 -9.42
N VAL A 13 -0.14 -17.03 -8.19
CA VAL A 13 -0.47 -15.63 -7.96
C VAL A 13 0.68 -14.78 -8.48
N ILE A 14 0.37 -13.87 -9.41
CA ILE A 14 1.34 -12.93 -9.97
C ILE A 14 1.32 -11.69 -9.09
N TYR A 15 2.47 -11.35 -8.50
CA TYR A 15 2.64 -10.11 -7.76
C TYR A 15 2.85 -8.96 -8.74
N SER A 16 2.02 -7.91 -8.64
CA SER A 16 2.19 -6.68 -9.42
C SER A 16 3.33 -5.81 -8.92
N GLY A 17 3.78 -6.01 -7.68
CA GLY A 17 4.63 -5.06 -6.97
C GLY A 17 3.77 -3.90 -6.50
N ASN A 18 3.54 -2.91 -7.37
CA ASN A 18 2.87 -1.64 -7.04
C ASN A 18 3.52 -0.91 -5.85
N SER A 19 4.80 -1.16 -5.60
CA SER A 19 5.59 -0.33 -4.69
C SER A 19 5.49 1.12 -5.15
N ALA A 20 5.21 2.03 -4.24
CA ALA A 20 5.07 3.44 -4.56
C ALA A 20 5.51 4.33 -3.40
N VAL A 21 5.96 5.54 -3.74
CA VAL A 21 6.12 6.66 -2.83
C VAL A 21 5.12 7.73 -3.28
N ILE A 22 4.28 8.17 -2.34
CA ILE A 22 3.20 9.13 -2.57
C ILE A 22 3.48 10.39 -1.74
N ASP A 23 3.32 11.56 -2.34
CA ASP A 23 3.51 12.85 -1.66
C ASP A 23 2.32 13.19 -0.72
N PRO A 24 2.42 14.25 0.11
CA PRO A 24 1.34 14.65 1.01
C PRO A 24 0.03 15.03 0.31
N LYS A 25 0.06 15.35 -0.99
CA LYS A 25 -1.10 15.72 -1.81
C LYS A 25 -1.74 14.50 -2.50
N GLY A 26 -1.16 13.31 -2.35
CA GLY A 26 -1.66 12.07 -2.96
C GLY A 26 -1.08 11.77 -4.34
N ASN A 27 -0.06 12.51 -4.82
CA ASN A 27 0.57 12.23 -6.10
C ASN A 27 1.65 11.15 -5.96
N ALA A 28 1.72 10.22 -6.91
CA ALA A 28 2.85 9.30 -6.99
C ALA A 28 4.12 10.02 -7.46
N ILE A 29 5.18 9.95 -6.65
CA ILE A 29 6.50 10.52 -6.96
C ILE A 29 7.55 9.43 -7.30
N SER A 30 7.18 8.16 -7.09
CA SER A 30 7.93 7.00 -7.57
C SER A 30 7.47 6.57 -8.97
N ASN A 31 8.40 6.05 -9.77
CA ASN A 31 8.12 5.52 -11.11
C ASN A 31 8.62 4.07 -11.19
N ILE A 32 7.97 3.18 -10.45
CA ILE A 32 8.34 1.76 -10.34
C ILE A 32 7.49 0.92 -11.29
N THR A 33 8.15 0.23 -12.21
CA THR A 33 7.48 -0.66 -13.18
C THR A 33 6.93 -1.90 -12.49
N THR A 34 5.69 -2.28 -12.82
CA THR A 34 5.06 -3.49 -12.29
C THR A 34 5.74 -4.76 -12.80
N HIS A 35 5.64 -5.84 -12.02
CA HIS A 35 6.16 -7.16 -12.36
C HIS A 35 7.68 -7.24 -12.61
N GLN A 36 8.43 -6.22 -12.19
CA GLN A 36 9.87 -6.14 -12.37
C GLN A 36 10.57 -5.94 -11.03
N ASN A 37 11.77 -6.51 -10.92
CA ASN A 37 12.67 -6.14 -9.83
C ASN A 37 13.17 -4.72 -10.07
N HIS A 38 13.03 -3.87 -9.07
CA HIS A 38 13.37 -2.46 -9.17
C HIS A 38 13.86 -1.93 -7.82
N ILE A 39 14.85 -1.05 -7.85
CA ILE A 39 15.32 -0.31 -6.68
C ILE A 39 15.32 1.17 -7.06
N GLN A 40 14.65 1.98 -6.27
CA GLN A 40 14.58 3.43 -6.46
C GLN A 40 14.84 4.11 -5.11
N THR A 41 15.68 5.14 -5.11
CA THR A 41 15.86 6.05 -3.98
C THR A 41 15.19 7.37 -4.30
N ILE A 42 14.35 7.86 -3.40
CA ILE A 42 13.58 9.10 -3.55
C ILE A 42 13.79 9.93 -2.29
N GLU A 43 13.98 11.23 -2.46
CA GLU A 43 14.08 12.19 -1.37
C GLU A 43 12.68 12.64 -0.92
N LEU A 44 12.45 12.69 0.39
CA LEU A 44 11.22 13.21 0.98
C LEU A 44 11.50 14.56 1.62
N SER A 45 10.71 15.57 1.28
CA SER A 45 10.81 16.91 1.85
C SER A 45 9.97 17.01 3.12
N LEU A 46 10.63 17.21 4.27
CA LEU A 46 9.95 17.52 5.53
C LEU A 46 9.18 18.84 5.42
N GLN A 47 9.79 19.85 4.79
CA GLN A 47 9.18 21.17 4.62
C GLN A 47 7.87 21.10 3.82
N GLU A 48 7.82 20.29 2.76
CA GLU A 48 6.58 20.15 1.97
C GLU A 48 5.44 19.54 2.79
N LEU A 49 5.76 18.56 3.66
CA LEU A 49 4.78 17.96 4.56
C LEU A 49 4.25 18.98 5.58
N GLU A 50 5.14 19.78 6.16
CA GLU A 50 4.77 20.81 7.13
C GLU A 50 3.91 21.90 6.49
N ASP A 51 4.33 22.42 5.33
CA ASP A 51 3.58 23.42 4.56
C ASP A 51 2.17 22.91 4.18
N PHE A 52 2.06 21.64 3.79
CA PHE A 52 0.76 21.04 3.45
C PHE A 52 -0.15 20.98 4.68
N ARG A 53 0.38 20.55 5.83
CA ARG A 53 -0.39 20.44 7.08
C ARG A 53 -0.80 21.81 7.63
N GLU A 54 0.02 22.84 7.46
CA GLU A 54 -0.33 24.21 7.87
C GLU A 54 -1.46 24.78 7.00
N LYS A 55 -1.35 24.63 5.68
CA LYS A 55 -2.35 25.16 4.72
C LYS A 55 -3.64 24.36 4.72
N PHE A 56 -3.57 23.07 5.02
CA PHE A 56 -4.69 22.14 5.00
C PHE A 56 -4.68 21.24 6.24
N PRO A 57 -5.11 21.76 7.41
CA PRO A 57 -4.99 21.08 8.70
C PRO A 57 -6.04 19.99 8.91
N VAL A 58 -6.30 19.15 7.90
CA VAL A 58 -7.29 18.08 7.96
C VAL A 58 -7.01 17.04 9.04
N GLY A 59 -5.77 16.92 9.49
CA GLY A 59 -5.43 16.07 10.64
C GLY A 59 -6.04 16.53 11.96
N LEU A 60 -6.53 17.78 12.04
CA LEU A 60 -7.20 18.33 13.23
C LEU A 60 -8.72 18.11 13.22
N ASP A 61 -9.28 17.65 12.10
CA ASP A 61 -10.72 17.39 11.91
C ASP A 61 -11.06 15.89 12.09
N GLY A 62 -10.13 15.12 12.65
CA GLY A 62 -10.33 13.70 12.91
C GLY A 62 -11.22 13.48 14.13
N ASP A 63 -12.24 12.64 13.99
CA ASP A 63 -13.06 12.20 15.11
C ASP A 63 -12.26 11.26 16.04
N ASP A 64 -12.47 11.41 17.34
CA ASP A 64 -11.95 10.48 18.33
C ASP A 64 -12.59 9.09 18.19
N PHE A 65 -11.77 8.05 18.31
CA PHE A 65 -12.25 6.66 18.35
C PHE A 65 -11.40 5.81 19.30
N GLU A 66 -12.01 4.74 19.79
CA GLU A 66 -11.33 3.73 20.62
C GLU A 66 -11.27 2.38 19.90
N ILE A 67 -10.11 1.73 19.93
CA ILE A 67 -9.97 0.36 19.45
C ILE A 67 -10.42 -0.61 20.54
N GLN A 68 -11.61 -1.18 20.38
CA GLN A 68 -12.11 -2.21 21.30
C GLN A 68 -11.60 -3.60 20.90
N LEU A 69 -10.79 -4.21 21.77
CA LEU A 69 -10.38 -5.59 21.59
C LEU A 69 -11.55 -6.53 21.94
N LYS A 70 -12.22 -7.07 20.92
CA LYS A 70 -13.24 -8.12 21.13
C LYS A 70 -12.57 -9.48 21.25
N ILE A 71 -12.44 -9.98 22.47
CA ILE A 71 -12.03 -11.37 22.72
C ILE A 71 -13.27 -12.25 22.55
N TYR A 72 -13.35 -12.98 21.44
CA TYR A 72 -14.35 -14.04 21.27
C TYR A 72 -13.85 -15.30 22.00
N LEU A 73 -14.37 -15.55 23.20
CA LEU A 73 -14.22 -16.86 23.84
C LEU A 73 -15.20 -17.83 23.17
N LYS A 74 -14.65 -18.90 22.57
CA LYS A 74 -15.42 -20.04 22.05
C LYS A 74 -15.84 -20.96 23.19
#